data_AF-A0A087SK16-F1
#
_entry.id   AF-A0A087SK16-F1
#
_cell.length_a   1.000
_cell.length_b   1.000
_cell.length_c   1.000
_cell.angle_alpha   90.00
_cell.angle_beta   90.00
_cell.angle_gamma   90.00
#
_symmetry.space_group_name_H-M   'P 1'
#
loop_
_entity.id
_entity.type
_entity.pdbx_description
1 polymer ?
#
loop_
_entity_poly.entity_id
_entity_poly.type
_entity_poly.pdbx_seq_one_letter_code
_entity_poly.pdbx_strand_id
1 'polypeptide(L)'
;MATSEADPDTALGDTSACSLDVAADLAEAGDFQGAIPMLRAATHNPHPAKAWEMLSQCLTAVDDHIAALDAATSAVAADPGWHVTLRTLGRCRLNLGDLEGAAAALSAACRGAGPSGDEESRADLEHVGRLLQRRVGHAIGIPGLVLANTAGEGPSGLVWDAGRVLAAWLVQAYAPWHVTLLELGSGTGVVGLSAACLGARVTLTDLPEAAAALRANAAANRALVERGGGSVAVRPLAWQEAEGSAVAAEGYDLVLGADLVYNDAGLGALEAALRALFCGGPRERRPSAFLYAHKARHPGLDAGLVRMLDGVGLWHEVLARQPQDKVTIYLCTECAVVDDASLEGATRLGCLLFQRSKRTVSPLRAS
;
A
#
# COMPACT_ATOMS: atom_id res chain seq x y z
N MET A 1 81.73 -21.67 13.95
CA MET A 1 80.66 -22.40 14.67
C MET A 1 80.40 -21.63 15.97
N ALA A 2 79.23 -21.10 16.29
CA ALA A 2 77.92 -21.17 15.65
C ALA A 2 77.13 -19.90 16.07
N THR A 3 76.60 -19.21 15.05
CA THR A 3 75.27 -18.59 14.91
C THR A 3 74.57 -18.04 16.17
N SER A 4 74.58 -16.71 16.29
CA SER A 4 73.50 -15.93 16.91
C SER A 4 72.21 -16.15 16.11
N GLU A 5 71.25 -16.89 16.66
CA GLU A 5 69.88 -16.97 16.13
C GLU A 5 69.26 -15.57 16.21
N ALA A 6 68.96 -14.99 15.05
CA ALA A 6 68.08 -13.85 14.95
C ALA A 6 66.65 -14.35 15.20
N ASP A 7 65.98 -13.71 16.15
CA ASP A 7 64.58 -13.92 16.50
C ASP A 7 63.70 -13.69 15.25
N PRO A 8 62.91 -14.68 14.76
CA PRO A 8 62.18 -14.56 13.50
C PRO A 8 60.94 -13.64 13.58
N ASP A 9 60.66 -13.06 14.74
CA ASP A 9 59.35 -12.46 15.04
C ASP A 9 59.21 -10.95 14.78
N THR A 10 60.16 -10.33 14.06
CA THR A 10 60.15 -8.88 13.79
C THR A 10 59.86 -8.46 12.34
N ALA A 11 59.38 -9.38 11.49
CA ALA A 11 59.07 -9.09 10.09
C ALA A 11 57.72 -9.61 9.59
N LEU A 12 56.70 -9.66 10.44
CA LEU A 12 55.30 -9.77 10.00
C LEU A 12 54.64 -8.39 10.13
N GLY A 13 55.03 -7.49 9.23
CA GLY A 13 54.21 -6.34 8.90
C GLY A 13 52.85 -6.81 8.40
N ASP A 14 51.82 -6.05 8.77
CA ASP A 14 50.39 -6.22 8.46
C ASP A 14 50.10 -6.52 6.97
N THR A 15 50.25 -7.78 6.56
CA THR A 15 49.91 -8.25 5.21
C THR A 15 48.40 -8.28 4.98
N SER A 16 47.61 -8.22 6.06
CA SER A 16 46.14 -8.17 6.06
C SER A 16 45.55 -6.82 5.66
N ALA A 17 46.13 -5.70 6.11
CA ALA A 17 45.70 -4.36 5.69
C ALA A 17 46.09 -4.07 4.23
N CYS A 18 47.26 -4.56 3.80
CA CYS A 18 47.78 -4.41 2.44
C CYS A 18 46.86 -5.04 1.38
N SER A 19 46.11 -6.11 1.70
CA SER A 19 45.23 -6.76 0.74
C SER A 19 43.89 -6.05 0.52
N LEU A 20 43.38 -5.31 1.53
CA LEU A 20 42.14 -4.57 1.41
C LEU A 20 42.32 -3.26 0.63
N ASP A 21 43.42 -2.54 0.87
CA ASP A 21 43.70 -1.29 0.17
C ASP A 21 43.96 -1.52 -1.32
N VAL A 22 44.75 -2.56 -1.67
CA VAL A 22 44.96 -2.92 -3.08
C VAL A 22 43.65 -3.37 -3.74
N ALA A 23 42.80 -4.10 -3.02
CA ALA A 23 41.50 -4.48 -3.56
C ALA A 23 40.57 -3.26 -3.74
N ALA A 24 40.68 -2.24 -2.89
CA ALA A 24 39.98 -0.98 -3.04
C ALA A 24 40.44 -0.24 -4.30
N ASP A 25 41.76 -0.12 -4.51
CA ASP A 25 42.32 0.52 -5.69
C ASP A 25 41.86 -0.16 -7.00
N LEU A 26 41.83 -1.50 -7.00
CA LEU A 26 41.31 -2.28 -8.14
C LEU A 26 39.83 -2.00 -8.38
N ALA A 27 39.01 -1.99 -7.33
CA ALA A 27 37.58 -1.70 -7.44
C ALA A 27 37.32 -0.27 -7.92
N GLU A 28 38.08 0.72 -7.44
CA GLU A 28 38.01 2.12 -7.89
C GLU A 28 38.44 2.29 -9.36
N ALA A 29 39.41 1.48 -9.82
CA ALA A 29 39.82 1.41 -11.22
C ALA A 29 38.80 0.65 -12.11
N GLY A 30 37.75 0.06 -11.52
CA GLY A 30 36.73 -0.73 -12.23
C GLY A 30 37.13 -2.19 -12.50
N ASP A 31 38.26 -2.67 -11.97
CA ASP A 31 38.67 -4.07 -12.04
C ASP A 31 38.03 -4.90 -10.91
N PHE A 32 36.73 -5.10 -11.01
CA PHE A 32 35.96 -5.85 -10.01
C PHE A 32 36.38 -7.32 -9.95
N GLN A 33 36.72 -7.93 -11.09
CA GLN A 33 37.14 -9.33 -11.16
C GLN A 33 38.49 -9.55 -10.47
N GLY A 34 39.43 -8.60 -10.61
CA GLY A 34 40.68 -8.59 -9.87
C GLY A 34 40.51 -8.35 -8.37
N ALA A 35 39.57 -7.48 -7.98
CA ALA A 35 39.32 -7.14 -6.57
C ALA A 35 38.65 -8.29 -5.77
N ILE A 36 37.69 -9.02 -6.35
CA ILE A 36 36.91 -10.06 -5.67
C ILE A 36 37.75 -11.10 -4.89
N PRO A 37 38.78 -11.76 -5.46
CA PRO A 37 39.55 -12.76 -4.73
C PRO A 37 40.31 -12.16 -3.54
N MET A 38 40.78 -10.92 -3.68
CA MET A 38 41.48 -10.21 -2.60
C MET A 38 40.51 -9.84 -1.48
N LEU A 39 39.32 -9.34 -1.82
CA LEU A 39 38.26 -9.02 -0.87
C LEU A 39 37.80 -10.28 -0.12
N ARG A 40 37.62 -11.42 -0.80
CA ARG A 40 37.29 -12.71 -0.17
C ARG A 40 38.35 -13.18 0.81
N ALA A 41 39.63 -12.91 0.55
CA ALA A 41 40.68 -13.22 1.51
C ALA A 41 40.54 -12.29 2.74
N ALA A 42 40.32 -10.99 2.51
CA ALA A 42 40.20 -9.98 3.55
C ALA A 42 39.00 -10.18 4.49
N THR A 43 37.98 -10.95 4.11
CA THR A 43 36.84 -11.27 5.00
C THR A 43 37.19 -12.16 6.19
N HIS A 44 38.36 -12.80 6.18
CA HIS A 44 38.85 -13.60 7.29
C HIS A 44 39.66 -12.77 8.30
N ASN A 45 39.88 -11.48 8.01
CA ASN A 45 40.63 -10.57 8.87
C ASN A 45 39.79 -10.08 10.08
N PRO A 46 40.43 -9.59 11.14
CA PRO A 46 39.75 -8.84 12.20
C PRO A 46 39.03 -7.62 11.61
N HIS A 47 37.80 -7.37 12.03
CA HIS A 47 36.91 -6.30 11.51
C HIS A 47 36.55 -6.44 10.01
N PRO A 48 35.94 -7.57 9.59
CA PRO A 48 35.73 -7.89 8.19
C PRO A 48 34.59 -7.12 7.52
N ALA A 49 33.86 -6.26 8.25
CA ALA A 49 32.65 -5.60 7.76
C ALA A 49 32.92 -4.82 6.45
N LYS A 50 34.01 -4.04 6.39
CA LYS A 50 34.38 -3.27 5.20
C LYS A 50 34.74 -4.18 4.01
N ALA A 51 35.45 -5.29 4.25
CA ALA A 51 35.79 -6.25 3.21
C ALA A 51 34.53 -6.95 2.65
N TRP A 52 33.61 -7.38 3.52
CA TRP A 52 32.33 -7.96 3.11
C TRP A 52 31.45 -6.97 2.32
N GLU A 53 31.42 -5.71 2.75
CA GLU A 53 30.64 -4.64 2.11
C GLU A 53 31.18 -4.35 0.69
N MET A 54 32.49 -4.14 0.54
CA MET A 54 33.12 -3.93 -0.76
C MET A 54 33.02 -5.15 -1.67
N LEU A 55 33.12 -6.37 -1.11
CA LEU A 55 32.91 -7.61 -1.84
C LEU A 55 31.50 -7.66 -2.43
N SER A 56 30.49 -7.28 -1.64
CA SER A 56 29.11 -7.22 -2.11
C SER A 56 28.93 -6.23 -3.26
N GLN A 57 29.55 -5.06 -3.20
CA GLN A 57 29.52 -4.07 -4.29
C GLN A 57 30.18 -4.61 -5.57
N CYS A 58 31.36 -5.21 -5.47
CA CYS A 58 32.07 -5.79 -6.62
C CYS A 58 31.27 -6.94 -7.25
N LEU A 59 30.67 -7.82 -6.42
CA LEU A 59 29.81 -8.91 -6.89
C LEU A 59 28.55 -8.39 -7.57
N THR A 60 27.98 -7.29 -7.08
CA THR A 60 26.86 -6.61 -7.74
C THR A 60 27.26 -6.06 -9.11
N ALA A 61 28.45 -5.48 -9.23
CA ALA A 61 28.95 -4.90 -10.47
C ALA A 61 29.25 -5.94 -11.57
N VAL A 62 29.41 -7.21 -11.19
CA VAL A 62 29.61 -8.35 -12.11
C VAL A 62 28.36 -9.23 -12.25
N ASP A 63 27.20 -8.72 -11.83
CA ASP A 63 25.87 -9.37 -11.89
C ASP A 63 25.76 -10.70 -11.10
N ASP A 64 26.62 -10.96 -10.13
CA ASP A 64 26.50 -12.10 -9.20
C ASP A 64 25.67 -11.71 -7.96
N HIS A 65 24.37 -11.48 -8.18
CA HIS A 65 23.47 -10.93 -7.16
C HIS A 65 23.24 -11.84 -5.95
N ILE A 66 23.34 -13.17 -6.12
CA ILE A 66 23.18 -14.11 -5.00
C ILE A 66 24.39 -14.03 -4.07
N ALA A 67 25.61 -14.11 -4.61
CA ALA A 67 26.80 -13.97 -3.79
C ALA A 67 26.93 -12.56 -3.19
N ALA A 68 26.47 -11.53 -3.93
CA ALA A 68 26.42 -10.16 -3.40
C ALA A 68 25.51 -10.05 -2.17
N LEU A 69 24.34 -10.70 -2.17
CA LEU A 69 23.43 -10.74 -1.02
C LEU A 69 24.06 -11.45 0.19
N ASP A 70 24.74 -12.58 -0.02
CA ASP A 70 25.42 -13.32 1.04
C ASP A 70 26.55 -12.48 1.67
N ALA A 71 27.32 -11.78 0.83
CA ALA A 71 28.35 -10.86 1.27
C ALA A 71 27.77 -9.66 2.04
N ALA A 72 26.69 -9.04 1.56
CA ALA A 72 26.02 -7.94 2.27
C ALA A 72 25.45 -8.37 3.62
N THR A 73 24.85 -9.57 3.68
CA THR A 73 24.32 -10.14 4.92
C THR A 73 25.44 -10.37 5.93
N SER A 74 26.60 -10.87 5.46
CA SER A 74 27.79 -11.05 6.28
C SER A 74 28.39 -9.72 6.74
N ALA A 75 28.34 -8.67 5.92
CA ALA A 75 28.75 -7.31 6.31
C ALA A 75 27.90 -6.76 7.46
N VAL A 76 26.57 -6.89 7.37
CA VAL A 76 25.63 -6.47 8.43
C VAL A 76 25.84 -7.29 9.71
N ALA A 77 26.11 -8.59 9.59
CA ALA A 77 26.40 -9.44 10.74
C ALA A 77 27.70 -9.04 11.47
N ALA A 78 28.71 -8.59 10.71
CA ALA A 78 29.99 -8.14 11.24
C ALA A 78 29.91 -6.75 11.90
N ASP A 79 29.10 -5.84 11.36
CA ASP A 79 28.82 -4.53 11.97
C ASP A 79 27.36 -4.08 11.71
N PRO A 80 26.43 -4.38 12.65
CA PRO A 80 25.02 -4.00 12.51
C PRO A 80 24.76 -2.49 12.66
N GLY A 81 25.70 -1.73 13.23
CA GLY A 81 25.55 -0.30 13.48
C GLY A 81 25.97 0.57 12.29
N TRP A 82 26.73 0.00 11.36
CA TRP A 82 27.21 0.72 10.18
C TRP A 82 26.14 0.80 9.09
N HIS A 83 25.46 1.95 9.01
CA HIS A 83 24.32 2.16 8.08
C HIS A 83 24.63 1.84 6.61
N VAL A 84 25.89 1.96 6.16
CA VAL A 84 26.29 1.62 4.78
C VAL A 84 26.09 0.13 4.49
N THR A 85 26.35 -0.77 5.44
CA THR A 85 26.11 -2.22 5.24
C THR A 85 24.63 -2.52 5.05
N LEU A 86 23.77 -1.85 5.83
CA LEU A 86 22.31 -1.95 5.72
C LEU A 86 21.81 -1.39 4.37
N ARG A 87 22.40 -0.29 3.88
CA ARG A 87 22.10 0.24 2.56
C ARG A 87 22.47 -0.75 1.45
N THR A 88 23.68 -1.30 1.52
CA THR A 88 24.19 -2.30 0.56
C THR A 88 23.32 -3.56 0.57
N LEU A 89 22.94 -4.07 1.76
CA LEU A 89 21.97 -5.16 1.89
C LEU A 89 20.62 -4.82 1.25
N GLY A 90 20.13 -3.59 1.46
CA GLY A 90 18.91 -3.09 0.83
C GLY A 90 18.95 -3.13 -0.69
N ARG A 91 20.06 -2.67 -1.29
CA ARG A 91 20.28 -2.72 -2.75
C ARG A 91 20.39 -4.14 -3.30
N CYS A 92 21.11 -5.04 -2.62
CA CYS A 92 21.20 -6.44 -3.05
C CYS A 92 19.83 -7.14 -3.03
N ARG A 93 19.02 -6.91 -1.99
CA ARG A 93 17.65 -7.44 -1.92
C ARG A 93 16.76 -6.87 -3.02
N LEU A 94 16.90 -5.58 -3.32
CA LEU A 94 16.19 -4.94 -4.43
C LEU A 94 16.53 -5.59 -5.77
N ASN A 95 17.81 -5.85 -6.07
CA ASN A 95 18.23 -6.51 -7.31
C ASN A 95 17.65 -7.92 -7.47
N LEU A 96 17.37 -8.61 -6.36
CA LEU A 96 16.73 -9.92 -6.32
C LEU A 96 15.19 -9.85 -6.28
N GLY A 97 14.60 -8.65 -6.30
CA GLY A 97 13.15 -8.44 -6.25
C GLY A 97 12.51 -8.58 -4.86
N ASP A 98 13.31 -8.75 -3.79
CA ASP A 98 12.84 -8.74 -2.40
C ASP A 98 12.60 -7.30 -1.93
N LEU A 99 11.48 -6.71 -2.36
CA LEU A 99 11.15 -5.32 -2.07
C LEU A 99 10.86 -5.09 -0.58
N GLU A 100 10.26 -6.05 0.10
CA GLU A 100 9.90 -5.94 1.53
C GLU A 100 11.17 -5.98 2.39
N GLY A 101 12.07 -6.93 2.13
CA GLY A 101 13.37 -7.01 2.78
C GLY A 101 14.29 -5.84 2.44
N ALA A 102 14.22 -5.31 1.20
CA ALA A 102 14.94 -4.10 0.80
C ALA A 102 14.45 -2.87 1.58
N ALA A 103 13.12 -2.66 1.65
CA ALA A 103 12.54 -1.55 2.39
C ALA A 103 12.90 -1.58 3.88
N ALA A 104 12.90 -2.76 4.50
CA ALA A 104 13.28 -2.94 5.90
C ALA A 104 14.75 -2.55 6.14
N ALA A 105 15.67 -3.02 5.30
CA ALA A 105 17.10 -2.72 5.41
C ALA A 105 17.40 -1.22 5.17
N LEU A 106 16.83 -0.62 4.12
CA LEU A 106 17.00 0.81 3.81
C LEU A 106 16.39 1.72 4.89
N SER A 107 15.25 1.33 5.46
CA SER A 107 14.65 2.04 6.60
C SER A 107 15.56 1.99 7.83
N ALA A 108 16.23 0.86 8.08
CA ALA A 108 17.21 0.74 9.15
C ALA A 108 18.46 1.59 8.89
N ALA A 109 18.95 1.60 7.65
CA ALA A 109 20.06 2.46 7.23
C ALA A 109 19.75 3.94 7.46
N CYS A 110 18.56 4.40 7.07
CA CYS A 110 18.10 5.78 7.28
C CYS A 110 18.09 6.17 8.77
N ARG A 111 17.69 5.25 9.67
CA ARG A 111 17.70 5.48 11.12
C ARG A 111 19.11 5.52 11.70
N GLY A 112 20.02 4.70 11.17
CA GLY A 112 21.41 4.60 11.63
C GLY A 112 22.29 5.79 11.25
N ALA A 113 21.97 6.50 10.16
CA ALA A 113 22.77 7.61 9.64
C ALA A 113 22.65 8.94 10.45
N GLY A 114 21.74 9.01 11.43
CA GLY A 114 21.55 10.21 12.25
C GLY A 114 20.96 11.42 11.52
N PRO A 115 20.98 12.62 12.13
CA PRO A 115 20.28 13.82 11.63
C PRO A 115 20.82 14.39 10.32
N SER A 116 22.11 14.16 10.03
CA SER A 116 22.77 14.54 8.77
C SER A 116 22.31 13.70 7.57
N GLY A 117 21.71 12.53 7.82
CA GLY A 117 20.93 11.72 6.87
C GLY A 117 21.71 11.07 5.71
N ASP A 118 21.48 9.79 5.48
CA ASP A 118 21.92 9.10 4.26
C ASP A 118 20.92 9.39 3.13
N GLU A 119 21.25 10.36 2.27
CA GLU A 119 20.41 10.74 1.13
C GLU A 119 20.21 9.60 0.13
N GLU A 120 21.24 8.79 -0.08
CA GLU A 120 21.17 7.63 -0.98
C GLU A 120 20.18 6.59 -0.45
N SER A 121 20.29 6.20 0.82
CA SER A 121 19.33 5.27 1.44
C SER A 121 17.90 5.80 1.37
N ARG A 122 17.71 7.12 1.49
CA ARG A 122 16.38 7.74 1.41
C ARG A 122 15.82 7.68 -0.01
N ALA A 123 16.64 7.99 -1.01
CA ALA A 123 16.25 7.91 -2.42
C ALA A 123 15.92 6.46 -2.83
N ASP A 124 16.74 5.49 -2.39
CA ASP A 124 16.50 4.07 -2.61
C ASP A 124 15.23 3.61 -1.90
N LEU A 125 15.02 4.01 -0.65
CA LEU A 125 13.80 3.67 0.10
C LEU A 125 12.55 4.23 -0.58
N GLU A 126 12.61 5.46 -1.09
CA GLU A 126 11.53 6.06 -1.87
C GLU A 126 11.27 5.27 -3.16
N HIS A 127 12.33 4.82 -3.85
CA HIS A 127 12.21 3.99 -5.04
C HIS A 127 11.55 2.64 -4.76
N VAL A 128 12.02 1.92 -3.72
CA VAL A 128 11.41 0.66 -3.27
C VAL A 128 9.96 0.86 -2.86
N GLY A 129 9.67 1.97 -2.16
CA GLY A 129 8.31 2.40 -1.85
C GLY A 129 7.44 2.47 -3.09
N ARG A 130 7.88 3.18 -4.14
CA ARG A 130 7.14 3.26 -5.42
C ARG A 130 6.92 1.90 -6.07
N LEU A 131 7.88 0.97 -5.99
CA LEU A 131 7.74 -0.38 -6.54
C LEU A 131 6.71 -1.23 -5.75
N LEU A 132 6.76 -1.18 -4.42
CA LEU A 132 5.77 -1.84 -3.55
C LEU A 132 4.36 -1.31 -3.82
N GLN A 133 4.23 0.01 -4.03
CA GLN A 133 2.96 0.64 -4.38
C GLN A 133 2.42 0.16 -5.74
N ARG A 134 3.29 0.01 -6.74
CA ARG A 134 2.91 -0.55 -8.05
C ARG A 134 2.46 -2.03 -7.97
N ARG A 135 3.04 -2.82 -7.05
CA ARG A 135 2.60 -4.21 -6.81
C ARG A 135 1.15 -4.27 -6.34
N VAL A 136 0.67 -3.28 -5.58
CA VAL A 136 -0.74 -3.23 -5.15
C VAL A 136 -1.65 -3.13 -6.37
N GLY A 137 -1.40 -2.19 -7.29
CA GLY A 137 -2.17 -2.04 -8.52
C GLY A 137 -2.21 -3.32 -9.36
N HIS A 138 -1.05 -3.96 -9.53
CA HIS A 138 -0.99 -5.24 -10.24
C HIS A 138 -1.79 -6.34 -9.53
N ALA A 139 -1.65 -6.47 -8.21
CA ALA A 139 -2.32 -7.51 -7.42
C ALA A 139 -3.84 -7.38 -7.40
N ILE A 140 -4.38 -6.16 -7.49
CA ILE A 140 -5.83 -5.91 -7.55
C ILE A 140 -6.39 -5.95 -8.99
N GLY A 141 -5.54 -6.14 -10.01
CA GLY A 141 -5.96 -6.21 -11.42
C GLY A 141 -6.03 -4.87 -12.16
N ILE A 142 -5.41 -3.81 -11.63
CA ILE A 142 -5.28 -2.50 -12.28
C ILE A 142 -3.79 -2.16 -12.44
N PRO A 143 -3.11 -2.75 -13.43
CA PRO A 143 -1.70 -2.49 -13.66
C PRO A 143 -1.47 -1.00 -13.95
N GLY A 144 -0.54 -0.39 -13.23
CA GLY A 144 -0.21 1.03 -13.34
C GLY A 144 -0.94 1.94 -12.35
N LEU A 145 -1.84 1.42 -11.50
CA LEU A 145 -2.32 2.17 -10.35
C LEU A 145 -1.15 2.42 -9.37
N VAL A 146 -0.96 3.68 -8.99
CA VAL A 146 0.10 4.13 -8.10
C VAL A 146 -0.52 4.78 -6.87
N LEU A 147 -0.21 4.28 -5.68
CA LEU A 147 -0.73 4.83 -4.43
C LEU A 147 0.45 5.21 -3.55
N ALA A 148 0.68 6.49 -3.30
CA ALA A 148 1.64 6.89 -2.28
C ALA A 148 1.18 6.35 -0.92
N ASN A 149 2.00 5.49 -0.33
CA ASN A 149 1.85 4.99 1.02
C ASN A 149 2.70 5.87 1.94
N THR A 150 2.07 6.80 2.65
CA THR A 150 2.75 7.69 3.60
C THR A 150 2.82 7.00 4.96
N ALA A 151 3.67 5.97 5.06
CA ALA A 151 3.97 5.32 6.33
C ALA A 151 4.56 6.36 7.31
N GLY A 152 3.72 6.85 8.23
CA GLY A 152 4.06 7.96 9.13
C GLY A 152 2.92 8.96 9.37
N GLU A 153 1.92 9.04 8.48
CA GLU A 153 0.78 9.97 8.58
C GLU A 153 -0.46 9.36 9.27
N GLY A 154 -0.26 8.27 10.02
CA GLY A 154 -1.35 7.53 10.68
C GLY A 154 -2.06 6.54 9.75
N PRO A 155 -3.18 5.95 10.18
CA PRO A 155 -3.86 4.86 9.47
C PRO A 155 -4.28 5.18 8.03
N SER A 156 -4.58 6.45 7.73
CA SER A 156 -5.05 6.88 6.39
C SER A 156 -3.99 6.77 5.30
N GLY A 157 -2.70 6.73 5.66
CA GLY A 157 -1.60 6.59 4.69
C GLY A 157 -1.38 5.16 4.18
N LEU A 158 -1.96 4.14 4.84
CA LEU A 158 -1.71 2.73 4.53
C LEU A 158 -2.80 2.12 3.63
N VAL A 159 -2.42 1.19 2.77
CA VAL A 159 -3.36 0.32 2.07
C VAL A 159 -3.69 -0.87 2.97
N TRP A 160 -4.90 -0.90 3.52
CA TRP A 160 -5.38 -1.99 4.39
C TRP A 160 -5.91 -3.19 3.60
N ASP A 161 -5.90 -4.37 4.23
CA ASP A 161 -6.34 -5.62 3.59
C ASP A 161 -7.78 -5.54 3.06
N ALA A 162 -8.70 -4.93 3.83
CA ALA A 162 -10.08 -4.78 3.38
C ALA A 162 -10.19 -3.88 2.13
N GLY A 163 -9.34 -2.85 2.03
CA GLY A 163 -9.25 -1.99 0.84
C GLY A 163 -8.74 -2.75 -0.38
N ARG A 164 -7.69 -3.57 -0.22
CA ARG A 164 -7.17 -4.44 -1.30
C ARG A 164 -8.21 -5.45 -1.77
N VAL A 165 -8.85 -6.14 -0.82
CA VAL A 165 -9.88 -7.14 -1.11
C VAL A 165 -11.07 -6.52 -1.82
N LEU A 166 -11.57 -5.37 -1.35
CA LEU A 166 -12.70 -4.70 -1.99
C LEU A 166 -12.34 -4.18 -3.38
N ALA A 167 -11.16 -3.57 -3.55
CA ALA A 167 -10.70 -3.09 -4.85
C ALA A 167 -10.56 -4.25 -5.86
N ALA A 168 -9.93 -5.36 -5.47
CA ALA A 168 -9.81 -6.54 -6.31
C ALA A 168 -11.17 -7.15 -6.66
N TRP A 169 -12.10 -7.16 -5.69
CA TRP A 169 -13.47 -7.61 -5.94
C TRP A 169 -14.21 -6.71 -6.93
N LEU A 170 -14.06 -5.38 -6.85
CA LEU A 170 -14.67 -4.44 -7.80
C LEU A 170 -14.17 -4.63 -9.23
N VAL A 171 -12.89 -4.97 -9.40
CA VAL A 171 -12.28 -5.28 -10.71
C VAL A 171 -12.83 -6.57 -11.29
N GLN A 172 -13.11 -7.56 -10.45
CA GLN A 172 -13.75 -8.82 -10.85
C GLN A 172 -15.26 -8.67 -11.04
N ALA A 173 -15.87 -7.70 -10.34
CA ALA A 173 -17.26 -7.34 -10.49
C ALA A 173 -17.50 -6.58 -11.81
N TYR A 174 -18.75 -6.62 -12.28
CA TYR A 174 -19.17 -6.10 -13.58
C TYR A 174 -18.61 -4.69 -13.88
N ALA A 175 -17.78 -4.60 -14.91
CA ALA A 175 -17.27 -3.35 -15.49
C ALA A 175 -17.73 -3.27 -16.98
N PRO A 176 -17.90 -2.07 -17.56
CA PRO A 176 -17.60 -0.75 -16.99
C PRO A 176 -18.65 -0.25 -15.99
N TRP A 177 -18.19 0.52 -15.00
CA TRP A 177 -19.01 1.16 -14.00
C TRP A 177 -19.45 2.53 -14.52
N HIS A 178 -20.74 2.72 -14.79
CA HIS A 178 -21.29 4.02 -15.19
C HIS A 178 -22.17 4.60 -14.09
N VAL A 179 -21.60 4.70 -12.89
CA VAL A 179 -22.31 5.12 -11.67
C VAL A 179 -21.55 6.23 -10.95
N THR A 180 -22.29 7.00 -10.16
CA THR A 180 -21.75 8.02 -9.26
C THR A 180 -21.53 7.42 -7.88
N LEU A 181 -20.29 7.43 -7.40
CA LEU A 181 -19.84 6.78 -6.18
C LEU A 181 -19.36 7.79 -5.15
N LEU A 182 -19.67 7.54 -3.89
CA LEU A 182 -19.02 8.16 -2.75
C LEU A 182 -18.19 7.09 -2.04
N GLU A 183 -16.92 7.36 -1.74
CA GLU A 183 -16.15 6.53 -0.82
C GLU A 183 -15.98 7.26 0.51
N LEU A 184 -16.41 6.63 1.61
CA LEU A 184 -16.15 7.07 2.98
C LEU A 184 -14.83 6.48 3.46
N GLY A 185 -14.01 7.27 4.15
CA GLY A 185 -12.75 6.79 4.75
C GLY A 185 -11.79 6.20 3.71
N SER A 186 -11.52 6.98 2.66
CA SER A 186 -10.80 6.51 1.47
C SER A 186 -9.34 6.13 1.76
N GLY A 187 -8.72 6.71 2.80
CA GLY A 187 -7.31 6.58 3.12
C GLY A 187 -6.43 6.94 1.92
N THR A 188 -5.75 5.93 1.37
CA THR A 188 -4.95 6.06 0.14
C THR A 188 -5.78 6.24 -1.13
N GLY A 189 -7.08 5.93 -1.09
CA GLY A 189 -8.00 5.95 -2.22
C GLY A 189 -8.01 4.65 -3.04
N VAL A 190 -7.42 3.55 -2.54
CA VAL A 190 -7.27 2.30 -3.29
C VAL A 190 -8.59 1.79 -3.90
N VAL A 191 -9.71 1.87 -3.17
CA VAL A 191 -10.99 1.32 -3.65
C VAL A 191 -11.62 2.25 -4.67
N GLY A 192 -11.82 3.52 -4.34
CA GLY A 192 -12.49 4.46 -5.22
C GLY A 192 -11.66 4.84 -6.43
N LEU A 193 -10.32 4.92 -6.34
CA LEU A 193 -9.47 5.06 -7.53
C LEU A 193 -9.58 3.84 -8.45
N SER A 194 -9.69 2.64 -7.88
CA SER A 194 -9.94 1.43 -8.66
C SER A 194 -11.28 1.52 -9.39
N ALA A 195 -12.35 1.90 -8.69
CA ALA A 195 -13.67 2.07 -9.30
C ALA A 195 -13.67 3.16 -10.39
N ALA A 196 -12.94 4.26 -10.20
CA ALA A 196 -12.79 5.32 -11.19
C ALA A 196 -12.03 4.84 -12.44
N CYS A 197 -10.99 4.01 -12.27
CA CYS A 197 -10.30 3.37 -13.40
C CYS A 197 -11.18 2.39 -14.18
N LEU A 198 -12.30 1.94 -13.60
CA LEU A 198 -13.30 1.10 -14.25
C LEU A 198 -14.50 1.90 -14.81
N GLY A 199 -14.43 3.24 -14.81
CA GLY A 199 -15.41 4.13 -15.45
C GLY A 199 -16.28 4.95 -14.50
N ALA A 200 -16.20 4.73 -13.19
CA ALA A 200 -17.08 5.40 -12.24
C ALA A 200 -16.74 6.89 -12.08
N ARG A 201 -17.75 7.69 -11.71
CA ARG A 201 -17.57 9.05 -11.20
C ARG A 201 -17.49 9.00 -9.69
N VAL A 202 -16.31 9.24 -9.12
CA VAL A 202 -16.04 8.98 -7.70
C VAL A 202 -15.75 10.26 -6.94
N THR A 203 -16.45 10.45 -5.83
CA THR A 203 -16.07 11.40 -4.78
C THR A 203 -15.38 10.63 -3.67
N LEU A 204 -14.07 10.85 -3.51
CA LEU A 204 -13.26 10.29 -2.43
C LEU A 204 -13.34 11.21 -1.22
N THR A 205 -13.60 10.64 -0.05
CA THR A 205 -13.68 11.39 1.21
C THR A 205 -12.91 10.73 2.34
N ASP A 206 -12.29 11.57 3.15
CA ASP A 206 -11.58 11.21 4.37
C ASP A 206 -11.50 12.46 5.27
N LEU A 207 -10.85 12.35 6.43
CA LEU A 207 -10.60 13.47 7.32
C LEU A 207 -9.78 14.58 6.62
N PRO A 208 -9.92 15.86 7.03
CA PRO A 208 -9.19 16.97 6.43
C PRO A 208 -7.68 16.77 6.34
N GLU A 209 -7.08 16.10 7.31
CA GLU A 209 -5.65 15.83 7.40
C GLU A 209 -5.18 14.87 6.29
N ALA A 210 -6.01 13.90 5.90
CA ALA A 210 -5.69 12.94 4.84
C ALA A 210 -5.91 13.51 3.42
N ALA A 211 -6.60 14.65 3.30
CA ALA A 211 -7.05 15.17 2.01
C ALA A 211 -5.90 15.60 1.08
N ALA A 212 -4.74 15.98 1.61
CA ALA A 212 -3.56 16.32 0.80
C ALA A 212 -2.98 15.07 0.11
N ALA A 213 -2.71 14.02 0.88
CA ALA A 213 -2.20 12.74 0.38
C ALA A 213 -3.19 12.09 -0.60
N LEU A 214 -4.49 12.11 -0.28
CA LEU A 214 -5.54 11.56 -1.13
C LEU A 214 -5.64 12.31 -2.48
N ARG A 215 -5.47 13.64 -2.49
CA ARG A 215 -5.38 14.42 -3.74
C ARG A 215 -4.13 14.09 -4.55
N ALA A 216 -3.00 13.88 -3.90
CA ALA A 216 -1.77 13.47 -4.59
C ALA A 216 -1.95 12.10 -5.27
N ASN A 217 -2.59 11.14 -4.59
CA ASN A 217 -2.93 9.84 -5.18
C ASN A 217 -3.92 9.98 -6.34
N ALA A 218 -4.97 10.80 -6.21
CA ALA A 218 -5.89 11.07 -7.32
C ALA A 218 -5.18 11.69 -8.54
N ALA A 219 -4.28 12.65 -8.31
CA ALA A 219 -3.50 13.30 -9.37
C ALA A 219 -2.54 12.31 -10.07
N ALA A 220 -1.84 11.47 -9.31
CA ALA A 220 -0.92 10.47 -9.83
C ALA A 220 -1.60 9.46 -10.78
N ASN A 221 -2.90 9.21 -10.57
CA ASN A 221 -3.68 8.25 -11.36
C ASN A 221 -4.60 8.90 -12.41
N ARG A 222 -4.56 10.22 -12.59
CA ARG A 222 -5.46 10.96 -13.50
C ARG A 222 -5.54 10.35 -14.90
N ALA A 223 -4.38 10.07 -15.51
CA ALA A 223 -4.32 9.50 -16.85
C ALA A 223 -4.89 8.07 -16.93
N LEU A 224 -4.77 7.28 -15.85
CA LEU A 224 -5.32 5.92 -15.78
C LEU A 224 -6.84 5.96 -15.62
N VAL A 225 -7.34 6.86 -14.76
CA VAL A 225 -8.77 7.13 -14.57
C VAL A 225 -9.42 7.60 -15.88
N GLU A 226 -8.79 8.54 -16.58
CA GLU A 226 -9.30 9.05 -17.88
C GLU A 226 -9.37 7.94 -18.94
N ARG A 227 -8.37 7.04 -19.00
CA ARG A 227 -8.41 5.88 -19.91
C ARG A 227 -9.56 4.92 -19.60
N GLY A 228 -9.94 4.81 -18.33
CA GLY A 228 -11.11 4.03 -17.88
C GLY A 228 -12.45 4.69 -18.15
N GLY A 229 -12.47 5.97 -18.56
CA GLY A 229 -13.69 6.75 -18.76
C GLY A 229 -14.32 7.26 -17.45
N GLY A 230 -13.62 7.17 -16.32
CA GLY A 230 -14.10 7.65 -15.03
C GLY A 230 -13.61 9.05 -14.68
N SER A 231 -13.93 9.49 -13.47
CA SER A 231 -13.46 10.78 -12.93
C SER A 231 -13.40 10.73 -11.41
N VAL A 232 -12.49 11.51 -10.82
CA VAL A 232 -12.29 11.56 -9.36
C VAL A 232 -12.36 13.00 -8.86
N ALA A 233 -13.09 13.20 -7.78
CA ALA A 233 -13.04 14.40 -6.95
C ALA A 233 -12.66 14.03 -5.52
N VAL A 234 -11.87 14.87 -4.84
CA VAL A 234 -11.53 14.67 -3.43
C VAL A 234 -12.19 15.75 -2.59
N ARG A 235 -12.99 15.34 -1.60
CA ARG A 235 -13.67 16.25 -0.67
C ARG A 235 -13.45 15.80 0.76
N PRO A 236 -12.82 16.63 1.62
CA PRO A 236 -12.75 16.34 3.05
C PRO A 236 -14.14 16.12 3.63
N LEU A 237 -14.29 15.11 4.48
CA LEU A 237 -15.51 14.83 5.22
C LEU A 237 -15.16 14.15 6.55
N ALA A 238 -15.21 14.90 7.65
CA ALA A 238 -15.37 14.29 8.96
C ALA A 238 -16.80 13.77 9.08
N TRP A 239 -16.98 12.50 9.45
CA TRP A 239 -18.30 11.86 9.39
C TRP A 239 -19.35 12.52 10.31
N GLN A 240 -18.91 13.11 11.41
CA GLN A 240 -19.77 13.87 12.32
C GLN A 240 -20.35 15.15 11.68
N GLU A 241 -19.72 15.64 10.61
CA GLU A 241 -20.09 16.85 9.88
C GLU A 241 -20.85 16.53 8.57
N ALA A 242 -21.24 15.26 8.37
CA ALA A 242 -21.90 14.84 7.13
C ALA A 242 -23.29 15.46 6.96
N GLU A 243 -24.03 15.66 8.05
CA GLU A 243 -25.33 16.30 8.02
C GLU A 243 -25.22 17.75 7.52
N GLY A 244 -25.98 18.09 6.48
CA GLY A 244 -25.94 19.42 5.85
C GLY A 244 -24.72 19.69 4.97
N SER A 245 -23.78 18.74 4.84
CA SER A 245 -22.61 18.89 3.98
C SER A 245 -22.97 18.90 2.48
N ALA A 246 -22.14 19.56 1.67
CA ALA A 246 -22.26 19.51 0.22
C ALA A 246 -22.05 18.08 -0.33
N VAL A 247 -21.24 17.26 0.35
CA VAL A 247 -21.04 15.86 0.00
C VAL A 247 -22.36 15.10 0.11
N ALA A 248 -23.07 15.21 1.23
CA ALA A 248 -24.35 14.53 1.43
C ALA A 248 -25.46 15.05 0.48
N ALA A 249 -25.39 16.30 0.04
CA ALA A 249 -26.38 16.92 -0.84
C ALA A 249 -26.25 16.57 -2.34
N GLU A 250 -25.08 16.06 -2.77
CA GLU A 250 -24.74 15.80 -4.18
C GLU A 250 -25.53 14.64 -4.78
N GLY A 251 -25.79 13.61 -3.99
CA GLY A 251 -26.49 12.39 -4.40
C GLY A 251 -25.58 11.40 -5.14
N TYR A 252 -25.68 10.13 -4.77
CA TYR A 252 -24.84 9.05 -5.29
C TYR A 252 -25.70 7.84 -5.65
N ASP A 253 -25.18 6.96 -6.50
CA ASP A 253 -25.81 5.68 -6.80
C ASP A 253 -25.41 4.63 -5.76
N LEU A 254 -24.15 4.65 -5.32
CA LEU A 254 -23.57 3.70 -4.37
C LEU A 254 -22.56 4.40 -3.45
N VAL A 255 -22.57 4.01 -2.18
CA VAL A 255 -21.55 4.38 -1.19
C VAL A 255 -20.61 3.21 -0.99
N LEU A 256 -19.31 3.47 -0.95
CA LEU A 256 -18.24 2.51 -0.68
C LEU A 256 -17.57 2.81 0.66
N GLY A 257 -16.98 1.78 1.26
CA GLY A 257 -16.03 1.96 2.35
C GLY A 257 -15.26 0.68 2.67
N ALA A 258 -14.03 0.82 3.15
CA ALA A 258 -13.21 -0.32 3.54
C ALA A 258 -12.55 -0.06 4.89
N ASP A 259 -12.71 -1.01 5.82
CA ASP A 259 -12.11 -0.97 7.16
C ASP A 259 -12.46 0.29 7.99
N LEU A 260 -13.69 0.78 7.82
CA LEU A 260 -14.15 2.06 8.37
C LEU A 260 -14.09 2.14 9.91
N VAL A 261 -14.25 1.01 10.60
CA VAL A 261 -14.32 1.00 12.05
C VAL A 261 -13.36 -0.05 12.62
N TYR A 262 -12.40 0.44 13.42
CA TYR A 262 -11.39 -0.38 14.10
C TYR A 262 -11.40 -0.19 15.63
N ASN A 263 -12.26 0.67 16.15
CA ASN A 263 -12.52 0.87 17.57
C ASN A 263 -13.97 1.34 17.80
N ASP A 264 -14.47 1.23 19.03
CA ASP A 264 -15.87 1.56 19.35
C ASP A 264 -16.23 3.04 19.13
N ALA A 265 -15.25 3.95 19.23
CA ALA A 265 -15.48 5.38 19.05
C ALA A 265 -15.85 5.74 17.59
N GLY A 266 -15.41 4.94 16.62
CA GLY A 266 -15.72 5.15 15.20
C GLY A 266 -17.18 4.82 14.82
N LEU A 267 -17.89 4.00 15.61
CA LEU A 267 -19.25 3.55 15.28
C LEU A 267 -20.24 4.72 15.18
N GLY A 268 -20.27 5.60 16.18
CA GLY A 268 -21.21 6.73 16.20
C GLY A 268 -20.92 7.75 15.11
N ALA A 269 -19.64 7.96 14.77
CA ALA A 269 -19.26 8.83 13.68
C ALA A 269 -19.73 8.27 12.32
N LEU A 270 -19.48 6.98 12.07
CA LEU A 270 -19.95 6.32 10.84
C LEU A 270 -21.49 6.33 10.75
N GLU A 271 -22.17 6.09 11.87
CA GLU A 271 -23.64 6.17 11.93
C GLU A 271 -24.14 7.55 11.46
N ALA A 272 -23.54 8.64 11.94
CA ALA A 272 -23.92 9.99 11.55
C ALA A 272 -23.78 10.21 10.02
N ALA A 273 -22.67 9.75 9.42
CA ALA A 273 -22.48 9.82 7.97
C ALA A 273 -23.52 9.00 7.21
N LEU A 274 -23.78 7.76 7.63
CA LEU A 274 -24.77 6.90 6.97
C LEU A 274 -26.19 7.47 7.12
N ARG A 275 -26.56 8.03 8.27
CA ARG A 275 -27.85 8.72 8.44
C ARG A 275 -27.97 9.95 7.53
N ALA A 276 -26.92 10.76 7.42
CA ALA A 276 -26.93 11.91 6.51
C ALA A 276 -27.17 11.49 5.05
N LEU A 277 -26.61 10.36 4.63
CA LEU A 277 -26.69 9.85 3.25
C LEU A 277 -27.99 9.08 2.95
N PHE A 278 -28.45 8.25 3.88
CA PHE A 278 -29.59 7.34 3.68
C PHE A 278 -30.89 7.78 4.35
N CYS A 279 -30.83 8.67 5.34
CA CYS A 279 -32.01 9.21 6.02
C CYS A 279 -32.22 10.71 5.72
N GLY A 280 -31.17 11.41 5.29
CA GLY A 280 -31.22 12.81 4.89
C GLY A 280 -31.73 13.04 3.46
N GLY A 281 -32.10 14.29 3.18
CA GLY A 281 -32.44 14.77 1.84
C GLY A 281 -33.62 14.07 1.14
N PRO A 282 -33.91 14.48 -0.11
CA PRO A 282 -34.94 13.85 -0.96
C PRO A 282 -34.58 12.41 -1.30
N ARG A 283 -35.57 11.51 -1.31
CA ARG A 283 -35.37 10.07 -1.51
C ARG A 283 -34.71 9.73 -2.86
N GLU A 284 -34.96 10.54 -3.88
CA GLU A 284 -34.41 10.39 -5.23
C GLU A 284 -32.89 10.59 -5.28
N ARG A 285 -32.33 11.31 -4.30
CA ARG A 285 -30.88 11.57 -4.21
C ARG A 285 -30.15 10.58 -3.31
N ARG A 286 -30.87 9.80 -2.51
CA ARG A 286 -30.27 8.83 -1.59
C ARG A 286 -29.60 7.69 -2.35
N PRO A 287 -28.47 7.16 -1.90
CA PRO A 287 -27.82 6.02 -2.53
C PRO A 287 -28.73 4.78 -2.55
N SER A 288 -28.58 3.95 -3.57
CA SER A 288 -29.32 2.68 -3.64
C SER A 288 -28.72 1.61 -2.74
N ALA A 289 -27.43 1.71 -2.42
CA ALA A 289 -26.74 0.76 -1.58
C ALA A 289 -25.51 1.38 -0.90
N PHE A 290 -25.06 0.69 0.15
CA PHE A 290 -23.75 0.85 0.77
C PHE A 290 -23.01 -0.48 0.65
N LEU A 291 -21.87 -0.50 -0.04
CA LEU A 291 -21.01 -1.67 -0.19
C LEU A 291 -19.75 -1.45 0.63
N TYR A 292 -19.48 -2.33 1.58
CA TYR A 292 -18.29 -2.19 2.42
C TYR A 292 -17.55 -3.49 2.66
N ALA A 293 -16.25 -3.37 2.88
CA ALA A 293 -15.41 -4.49 3.33
C ALA A 293 -14.94 -4.26 4.76
N HIS A 294 -15.00 -5.30 5.58
CA HIS A 294 -14.61 -5.24 6.98
C HIS A 294 -13.71 -6.41 7.35
N LYS A 295 -12.60 -6.11 8.03
CA LYS A 295 -11.74 -7.13 8.64
C LYS A 295 -12.21 -7.35 10.07
N ALA A 296 -12.60 -8.59 10.39
CA ALA A 296 -13.11 -8.93 11.72
C ALA A 296 -12.10 -8.54 12.82
N ARG A 297 -12.58 -7.89 13.88
CA ARG A 297 -11.72 -7.38 14.97
C ARG A 297 -11.95 -8.16 16.25
N HIS A 298 -13.00 -7.83 16.97
CA HIS A 298 -13.48 -8.55 18.14
C HIS A 298 -15.01 -8.57 18.16
N PRO A 299 -15.64 -9.58 18.78
CA PRO A 299 -17.08 -9.79 18.67
C PRO A 299 -17.95 -8.58 19.08
N GLY A 300 -17.49 -7.80 20.07
CA GLY A 300 -18.20 -6.60 20.54
C GLY A 300 -18.32 -5.52 19.47
N LEU A 301 -17.23 -5.19 18.78
CA LEU A 301 -17.21 -4.17 17.74
C LEU A 301 -17.99 -4.64 16.51
N ASP A 302 -17.76 -5.88 16.09
CA ASP A 302 -18.42 -6.47 14.92
C ASP A 302 -19.95 -6.52 15.12
N ALA A 303 -20.41 -6.89 16.32
CA ALA A 303 -21.83 -6.84 16.68
C ALA A 303 -22.36 -5.40 16.83
N GLY A 304 -21.51 -4.46 17.27
CA GLY A 304 -21.83 -3.04 17.32
C GLY A 304 -22.08 -2.44 15.94
N LEU A 305 -21.26 -2.81 14.96
CA LEU A 305 -21.43 -2.40 13.56
C LEU A 305 -22.77 -2.88 12.99
N VAL A 306 -23.14 -4.13 13.25
CA VAL A 306 -24.43 -4.69 12.83
C VAL A 306 -25.60 -3.90 13.44
N ARG A 307 -25.58 -3.69 14.77
CA ARG A 307 -26.63 -2.92 15.45
C ARG A 307 -26.74 -1.48 14.93
N MET A 308 -25.61 -0.87 14.58
CA MET A 308 -25.57 0.47 14.01
C MET A 308 -26.26 0.49 12.63
N LEU A 309 -25.95 -0.46 11.75
CA LEU A 309 -26.59 -0.59 10.43
C LEU A 309 -28.11 -0.79 10.56
N ASP A 310 -28.55 -1.65 11.47
CA ASP A 310 -29.98 -1.85 11.78
C ASP A 310 -30.64 -0.55 12.24
N GLY A 311 -29.96 0.23 13.10
CA GLY A 311 -30.42 1.53 13.58
C GLY A 311 -30.57 2.58 12.47
N VAL A 312 -29.74 2.52 11.41
CA VAL A 312 -29.87 3.37 10.22
C VAL A 312 -31.00 2.89 9.30
N GLY A 313 -31.45 1.64 9.45
CA GLY A 313 -32.45 1.01 8.57
C GLY A 313 -31.81 0.36 7.34
N LEU A 314 -30.55 -0.04 7.43
CA LEU A 314 -29.81 -0.70 6.36
C LEU A 314 -29.75 -2.21 6.61
N TRP A 315 -30.48 -2.97 5.80
CA TRP A 315 -30.37 -4.42 5.72
C TRP A 315 -29.01 -4.79 5.16
N HIS A 316 -28.29 -5.68 5.83
CA HIS A 316 -26.93 -6.05 5.48
C HIS A 316 -26.83 -7.54 5.16
N GLU A 317 -26.13 -7.86 4.08
CA GLU A 317 -25.88 -9.24 3.66
C GLU A 317 -24.43 -9.45 3.23
N VAL A 318 -23.96 -10.70 3.29
CA VAL A 318 -22.61 -11.04 2.87
C VAL A 318 -22.59 -11.32 1.38
N LEU A 319 -21.82 -10.55 0.62
CA LEU A 319 -21.59 -10.81 -0.81
C LEU A 319 -20.41 -11.74 -1.05
N ALA A 320 -19.34 -11.60 -0.27
CA ALA A 320 -18.13 -12.41 -0.42
C ALA A 320 -17.36 -12.51 0.89
N ARG A 321 -16.66 -13.63 1.09
CA ARG A 321 -15.73 -13.84 2.20
C ARG A 321 -14.35 -14.13 1.64
N GLN A 322 -13.32 -13.49 2.21
CA GLN A 322 -11.92 -13.80 1.99
C GLN A 322 -11.33 -14.34 3.29
N PRO A 323 -11.36 -15.68 3.51
CA PRO A 323 -10.97 -16.27 4.79
C PRO A 323 -9.48 -16.04 5.12
N GLN A 324 -8.61 -16.02 4.11
CA GLN A 324 -7.17 -15.83 4.29
C GLN A 324 -6.86 -14.46 4.92
N ASP A 325 -7.55 -13.42 4.48
CA ASP A 325 -7.37 -12.04 4.96
C ASP A 325 -8.27 -11.69 6.16
N LYS A 326 -9.20 -12.60 6.53
CA LYS A 326 -10.27 -12.36 7.52
C LYS A 326 -11.17 -11.17 7.14
N VAL A 327 -11.34 -10.93 5.85
CA VAL A 327 -12.16 -9.84 5.31
C VAL A 327 -13.49 -10.39 4.79
N THR A 328 -14.58 -9.68 5.07
CA THR A 328 -15.90 -9.95 4.48
C THR A 328 -16.40 -8.70 3.76
N ILE A 329 -16.98 -8.89 2.57
CA ILE A 329 -17.63 -7.85 1.77
C ILE A 329 -19.14 -7.95 2.00
N TYR A 330 -19.74 -6.83 2.35
CA TYR A 330 -21.15 -6.70 2.69
C TYR A 330 -21.86 -5.73 1.76
N LEU A 331 -23.09 -6.07 1.40
CA LEU A 331 -24.01 -5.18 0.72
C LEU A 331 -25.10 -4.74 1.69
N CYS A 332 -25.31 -3.44 1.76
CA CYS A 332 -26.31 -2.80 2.61
C CYS A 332 -27.34 -2.03 1.77
N THR A 333 -28.63 -2.18 2.09
CA THR A 333 -29.75 -1.56 1.34
C THR A 333 -30.90 -1.16 2.28
N GLU A 334 -31.71 -0.16 1.92
CA GLU A 334 -32.88 0.29 2.74
C GLU A 334 -33.98 -0.78 2.86
N CYS A 335 -33.97 -1.80 2.01
CA CYS A 335 -34.95 -2.88 2.01
C CYS A 335 -34.28 -4.18 1.61
N ALA A 336 -34.71 -5.30 2.20
CA ALA A 336 -34.29 -6.62 1.77
C ALA A 336 -34.54 -6.78 0.26
N VAL A 337 -33.47 -7.05 -0.50
CA VAL A 337 -33.57 -7.31 -1.93
C VAL A 337 -34.25 -8.66 -2.10
N VAL A 338 -35.52 -8.65 -2.52
CA VAL A 338 -36.37 -9.85 -2.65
C VAL A 338 -35.63 -10.94 -3.43
N ASP A 339 -35.59 -12.14 -2.85
CA ASP A 339 -34.89 -13.34 -3.31
C ASP A 339 -35.19 -13.67 -4.78
N ASP A 340 -34.30 -13.27 -5.68
CA ASP A 340 -33.97 -14.14 -6.79
C ASP A 340 -32.66 -14.84 -6.41
N ALA A 341 -32.79 -16.00 -5.76
CA ALA A 341 -31.68 -16.83 -5.30
C ALA A 341 -30.74 -17.28 -6.43
N SER A 342 -31.05 -16.99 -7.70
CA SER A 342 -30.18 -17.24 -8.84
C SER A 342 -29.13 -16.14 -9.07
N LEU A 343 -29.25 -14.96 -8.46
CA LEU A 343 -28.36 -13.83 -8.67
C LEU A 343 -27.34 -13.71 -7.54
N GLU A 344 -26.13 -14.22 -7.78
CA GLU A 344 -25.02 -14.16 -6.82
C GLU A 344 -24.10 -12.95 -7.04
N GLY A 345 -23.57 -12.41 -5.94
CA GLY A 345 -22.44 -11.48 -5.93
C GLY A 345 -22.61 -10.22 -6.79
N ALA A 346 -21.70 -10.02 -7.75
CA ALA A 346 -21.64 -8.83 -8.60
C ALA A 346 -22.89 -8.65 -9.48
N THR A 347 -23.54 -9.74 -9.88
CA THR A 347 -24.76 -9.69 -10.71
C THR A 347 -25.90 -9.02 -9.95
N ARG A 348 -26.01 -9.28 -8.66
CA ARG A 348 -27.03 -8.66 -7.80
C ARG A 348 -26.83 -7.16 -7.66
N LEU A 349 -25.59 -6.73 -7.43
CA LEU A 349 -25.23 -5.31 -7.39
C LEU A 349 -25.53 -4.62 -8.73
N GLY A 350 -25.19 -5.27 -9.86
CA GLY A 350 -25.53 -4.79 -11.20
C GLY A 350 -27.03 -4.58 -11.40
N CYS A 351 -27.86 -5.53 -10.96
CA CYS A 351 -29.33 -5.40 -11.02
C CYS A 351 -29.85 -4.20 -10.22
N LEU A 352 -29.34 -3.97 -9.00
CA LEU A 352 -29.73 -2.82 -8.16
C LEU A 352 -29.41 -1.49 -8.84
N LEU A 353 -28.19 -1.36 -9.38
CA LEU A 353 -27.73 -0.16 -10.06
C LEU A 353 -28.52 0.09 -11.37
N PHE A 354 -28.84 -0.98 -12.11
CA PHE A 354 -29.67 -0.90 -13.31
C PHE A 354 -31.13 -0.51 -13.04
N GLN A 355 -31.72 -0.97 -11.93
CA GLN A 355 -33.09 -0.56 -11.56
C GLN A 355 -33.16 0.93 -11.23
N ARG A 356 -32.11 1.49 -10.62
CA ARG A 356 -32.02 2.93 -10.32
C ARG A 356 -31.93 3.79 -11.58
N SER A 357 -31.11 3.39 -12.56
CA SER A 357 -30.98 4.15 -13.82
C SER A 357 -32.29 4.24 -14.61
N LYS A 358 -33.21 3.28 -14.44
CA LYS A 358 -34.56 3.35 -15.02
C LYS A 358 -35.51 4.30 -14.29
N ARG A 359 -35.33 4.53 -12.97
CA ARG A 359 -36.16 5.46 -12.19
C ARG A 359 -35.86 6.92 -12.53
N THR A 360 -34.64 7.23 -12.96
CA THR A 360 -34.23 8.59 -13.36
C THR A 360 -34.61 8.95 -14.81
N VAL A 361 -35.10 8.00 -15.62
CA VAL A 361 -35.39 8.18 -17.07
C VAL A 361 -36.90 8.31 -17.41
N SER A 362 -37.82 8.30 -16.43
CA SER A 362 -39.26 8.58 -16.66
C SER A 362 -39.73 9.77 -15.82
N PRO A 363 -40.32 10.81 -16.46
CA PRO A 363 -41.66 10.67 -17.02
C PRO A 363 -41.74 11.19 -18.46
N LEU A 364 -41.79 10.28 -19.44
CA LEU A 364 -42.45 10.63 -20.69
C LEU A 364 -43.93 10.81 -20.38
N ARG A 365 -44.35 12.07 -20.38
CA ARG A 365 -45.73 12.53 -20.24
C ARG A 365 -46.63 11.67 -21.12
N ALA A 366 -47.58 10.98 -20.48
CA ALA A 366 -48.80 10.60 -21.16
C ALA A 366 -49.45 11.89 -21.68
N SER A 367 -49.55 12.01 -23.00
CA SER A 367 -50.44 12.95 -23.69
C SER A 367 -51.41 12.11 -24.50
#